data_AF-A0A0Q4F442-F1
#
_entry.id   AF-A0A0Q4F442-F1
#
_cell.length_a   1.000
_cell.length_b   1.000
_cell.length_c   1.000
_cell.angle_alpha   90.00
_cell.angle_beta   90.00
_cell.angle_gamma   90.00
#
_symmetry.space_group_name_H-M   'P 1'
#
loop_
_entity.id
_entity.type
_entity.pdbx_description
1 polymer ?
#
loop_
_entity_poly.entity_id
_entity_poly.type
_entity_poly.pdbx_seq_one_letter_code
_entity_poly.pdbx_strand_id
1 'polypeptide(L)'
;MPIRLIRMFPDWGHNWPLWEDGGQNYALTPTDLNLSSSLTSDLKTWMELWRTRFSPERGWSSSADEERWTAHGRDLSVALAAELTPAAKVSFEWQSRAR
;
A
#
# COMPACT_ATOMS: atom_id res chain seq x y z
N MET A 1 14.64 -18.59 -9.79
CA MET A 1 14.26 -17.18 -9.98
C MET A 1 14.09 -16.56 -8.60
N PRO A 2 14.62 -15.36 -8.32
CA PRO A 2 14.30 -14.66 -7.08
C PRO A 2 12.79 -14.40 -7.03
N ILE A 3 12.20 -14.54 -5.84
CA ILE A 3 10.77 -14.24 -5.64
C ILE A 3 10.55 -12.73 -5.76
N ARG A 4 9.51 -12.33 -6.49
CA ARG A 4 9.12 -10.91 -6.63
C ARG A 4 8.78 -10.33 -5.26
N LEU A 5 9.13 -9.06 -5.03
CA LEU A 5 8.77 -8.33 -3.81
C LEU A 5 7.91 -7.13 -4.18
N ILE A 6 6.65 -7.17 -3.76
CA ILE A 6 5.72 -6.05 -3.88
C ILE A 6 5.75 -5.25 -2.58
N ARG A 7 6.15 -4.00 -2.67
CA ARG A 7 6.23 -3.05 -1.57
C ARG A 7 4.96 -2.21 -1.57
N MET A 8 4.31 -2.15 -0.42
CA MET A 8 3.05 -1.43 -0.23
C MET A 8 3.26 -0.19 0.61
N PHE A 9 3.22 0.98 -0.03
CA PHE A 9 3.31 2.29 0.64
C PHE A 9 2.68 3.39 -0.23
N PRO A 10 2.14 4.46 0.39
CA PRO A 10 1.54 5.56 -0.35
C PRO A 10 2.62 6.49 -0.91
N ASP A 11 2.35 7.05 -2.08
CA ASP A 11 3.15 8.13 -2.67
C ASP A 11 2.20 9.15 -3.32
N TRP A 12 2.60 10.42 -3.40
CA TRP A 12 1.78 11.46 -4.03
C TRP A 12 1.78 11.38 -5.56
N GLY A 13 2.85 10.84 -6.15
CA GLY A 13 3.05 10.74 -7.60
C GLY A 13 2.36 9.55 -8.24
N HIS A 14 1.77 8.64 -7.46
CA HIS A 14 1.06 7.47 -7.98
C HIS A 14 -0.29 7.26 -7.28
N ASN A 15 -1.26 6.75 -8.03
CA ASN A 15 -2.61 6.53 -7.50
C ASN A 15 -2.75 5.23 -6.71
N TRP A 16 -1.77 4.34 -6.82
CA TRP A 16 -1.77 3.04 -6.17
C TRP A 16 -0.60 2.92 -5.23
N PRO A 17 -0.75 2.21 -4.11
CA PRO A 17 0.34 2.04 -3.17
C PRO A 17 1.21 0.84 -3.51
N LEU A 18 1.43 0.54 -4.79
CA LEU A 18 2.01 -0.72 -5.25
C LEU A 18 3.31 -0.49 -6.01
N TRP A 19 4.40 -1.05 -5.49
CA TRP A 19 5.74 -0.85 -6.01
C TRP A 19 6.48 -2.17 -6.12
N GLU A 20 7.30 -2.34 -7.15
CA GLU A 20 8.13 -3.52 -7.35
C GLU A 20 9.58 -3.15 -7.63
N ASP A 21 10.49 -3.70 -6.82
CA ASP A 21 11.92 -3.59 -7.08
C ASP A 21 12.38 -4.70 -8.04
N GLY A 22 13.15 -4.33 -9.05
CA GLY A 22 13.77 -5.28 -9.99
C GLY A 22 12.84 -5.89 -11.04
N GLY A 23 11.58 -5.42 -11.13
CA GLY A 23 10.65 -5.74 -12.21
C GLY A 23 10.84 -4.87 -13.46
N GLN A 24 10.03 -5.14 -14.50
CA GLN A 24 9.96 -4.31 -15.71
C GLN A 24 9.34 -2.93 -15.43
N ASN A 25 8.40 -2.88 -14.47
CA ASN A 25 7.69 -1.69 -14.04
C ASN A 25 7.88 -1.48 -12.55
N TYR A 26 8.37 -0.29 -12.17
CA TYR A 26 8.56 0.06 -10.77
C TYR A 26 7.23 0.41 -10.07
N ALA A 27 6.37 1.19 -10.74
CA ALA A 27 5.05 1.56 -10.24
C ALA A 27 4.01 0.62 -10.85
N LEU A 28 3.28 -0.10 -9.99
CA LEU A 28 2.30 -1.09 -10.41
C LEU A 28 0.87 -0.60 -10.19
N THR A 29 -0.06 -1.16 -10.95
CA THR A 29 -1.50 -1.00 -10.76
C THR A 29 -2.13 -2.34 -10.35
N PRO A 30 -3.36 -2.33 -9.83
CA PRO A 30 -4.10 -3.57 -9.57
C PRO A 30 -4.26 -4.45 -10.81
N THR A 31 -4.37 -3.85 -11.99
CA THR A 31 -4.47 -4.57 -13.27
C THR A 31 -3.17 -5.31 -13.60
N ASP A 32 -2.00 -4.71 -13.34
CA ASP A 32 -0.69 -5.36 -13.59
C ASP A 32 -0.49 -6.61 -12.72
N LEU A 33 -1.16 -6.64 -11.58
CA LEU A 33 -1.13 -7.74 -10.61
C LEU A 33 -2.36 -8.66 -10.69
N ASN A 34 -3.32 -8.34 -11.56
CA ASN A 34 -4.59 -9.06 -11.72
C ASN A 34 -5.35 -9.22 -10.39
N LEU A 35 -5.39 -8.15 -9.58
CA LEU A 35 -6.05 -8.15 -8.26
C LEU A 35 -7.58 -8.18 -8.39
N SER A 36 -8.23 -8.67 -7.35
CA SER A 36 -9.68 -8.63 -7.22
C SER A 36 -10.23 -7.20 -7.19
N SER A 37 -11.48 -7.05 -7.62
CA SER A 37 -12.18 -5.76 -7.58
C SER A 37 -12.42 -5.26 -6.15
N SER A 38 -12.64 -6.17 -5.20
CA SER A 38 -12.74 -5.85 -3.77
C SER A 38 -11.44 -5.27 -3.24
N LEU A 39 -10.31 -5.97 -3.43
CA LEU A 39 -9.02 -5.51 -2.93
C LEU A 39 -8.60 -4.20 -3.61
N THR A 40 -8.91 -4.05 -4.89
CA THR A 40 -8.71 -2.81 -5.64
C THR A 40 -9.47 -1.63 -5.01
N SER A 41 -10.73 -1.83 -4.62
CA SER A 41 -11.55 -0.81 -3.97
C SER A 41 -11.01 -0.43 -2.60
N ASP A 42 -10.55 -1.42 -1.83
CA ASP A 42 -10.04 -1.18 -0.48
C ASP A 42 -8.69 -0.44 -0.50
N LEU A 43 -7.78 -0.83 -1.42
CA LEU A 43 -6.52 -0.11 -1.66
C LEU A 43 -6.76 1.35 -2.04
N LYS A 44 -7.76 1.62 -2.88
CA LYS A 44 -8.14 2.98 -3.27
C LYS A 44 -8.67 3.78 -2.08
N THR A 45 -9.57 3.20 -1.29
CA THR A 45 -10.13 3.82 -0.08
C THR A 45 -9.03 4.15 0.93
N TRP A 46 -8.07 3.23 1.10
CA TRP A 46 -6.91 3.42 1.97
C TRP A 46 -5.99 4.56 1.50
N MET A 47 -5.74 4.66 0.18
CA MET A 47 -5.01 5.77 -0.42
C MET A 47 -5.74 7.11 -0.25
N GLU A 48 -7.05 7.16 -0.46
CA GLU A 48 -7.85 8.38 -0.30
C GLU A 48 -7.81 8.90 1.14
N LEU A 49 -7.87 8.01 2.13
CA LEU A 49 -7.73 8.39 3.54
C LEU A 49 -6.37 9.03 3.81
N TRP A 50 -5.27 8.44 3.30
CA TRP A 50 -3.95 9.04 3.42
C TRP A 50 -3.90 10.42 2.76
N ARG A 51 -4.34 10.55 1.51
CA ARG A 51 -4.30 11.82 0.76
C ARG A 51 -5.11 12.93 1.42
N THR A 52 -6.17 12.60 2.15
CA THR A 52 -7.06 13.57 2.79
C THR A 52 -6.64 13.92 4.22
N ARG A 53 -5.99 12.99 4.94
CA ARG A 53 -5.70 13.14 6.39
C ARG A 53 -4.22 13.31 6.71
N PHE A 54 -3.32 12.94 5.81
CA PHE A 54 -1.89 13.11 5.95
C PHE A 54 -1.40 14.34 5.18
N SER A 55 -0.59 15.16 5.84
CA SER A 55 0.14 16.28 5.25
C SER A 55 1.65 16.05 5.36
N PRO A 56 2.44 16.24 4.30
CA PRO A 56 3.90 16.17 4.41
C PRO A 56 4.50 17.16 5.43
N GLU A 57 3.85 18.31 5.59
CA GLU A 57 4.31 19.38 6.50
C GLU A 57 3.85 19.14 7.94
N ARG A 58 2.61 18.66 8.14
CA ARG A 58 1.97 18.57 9.45
C ARG A 58 1.85 17.14 10.01
N GLY A 59 2.10 16.12 9.19
CA GLY A 59 1.83 14.73 9.52
C GLY A 59 0.35 14.38 9.48
N TRP A 60 -0.05 13.40 10.30
CA TRP A 60 -1.44 12.99 10.44
C TRP A 60 -2.27 14.04 11.19
N SER A 61 -3.55 14.13 10.81
CA SER A 61 -4.52 15.01 11.47
C SER A 61 -4.76 14.64 12.94
N SER A 62 -4.61 13.35 13.28
CA SER A 62 -4.66 12.83 14.64
C SER A 62 -3.88 11.50 14.73
N SER A 63 -3.46 11.11 15.93
CA SER A 63 -2.86 9.79 16.17
C SER A 63 -3.84 8.65 15.87
N ALA A 64 -5.13 8.86 16.15
CA ALA A 64 -6.18 7.88 15.84
C ALA A 64 -6.33 7.63 14.33
N ASP A 65 -6.20 8.68 13.50
CA ASP A 65 -6.21 8.53 12.03
C ASP A 65 -4.99 7.72 11.57
N GLU A 66 -3.81 8.00 12.13
CA GLU A 66 -2.58 7.24 11.82
C GLU A 66 -2.72 5.77 12.19
N GLU A 67 -3.18 5.48 13.40
CA GLU A 67 -3.36 4.11 13.91
C GLU A 67 -4.36 3.35 13.05
N ARG A 68 -5.52 3.96 12.76
CA ARG A 68 -6.56 3.35 11.93
C ARG A 68 -6.05 3.06 10.52
N TRP A 69 -5.34 4.02 9.91
CA TRP A 69 -4.80 3.85 8.58
C TRP A 69 -3.69 2.79 8.54
N THR A 70 -2.82 2.76 9.55
CA THR A 70 -1.73 1.78 9.67
C THR A 70 -2.27 0.37 9.88
N ALA A 71 -3.28 0.20 10.74
CA ALA A 71 -3.94 -1.09 10.95
C ALA A 71 -4.58 -1.60 9.66
N HIS A 72 -5.35 -0.74 8.97
CA HIS A 72 -5.96 -1.10 7.70
C HIS A 72 -4.92 -1.45 6.61
N GLY A 73 -3.79 -0.74 6.57
CA GLY A 73 -2.69 -1.05 5.63
C GLY A 73 -2.06 -2.41 5.87
N ARG A 74 -1.93 -2.84 7.14
CA ARG A 74 -1.45 -4.18 7.50
C ARG A 74 -2.44 -5.26 7.04
N ASP A 75 -3.73 -5.07 7.30
CA ASP A 75 -4.76 -6.02 6.85
C ASP A 75 -4.76 -6.16 5.31
N LEU A 76 -4.66 -5.04 4.60
CA LEU A 76 -4.56 -5.03 3.14
C LEU A 76 -3.30 -5.72 2.62
N SER A 77 -2.16 -5.58 3.31
CA SER A 77 -0.93 -6.28 2.92
C SER A 77 -1.06 -7.80 3.04
N VAL A 78 -1.82 -8.29 4.02
CA VAL A 78 -2.12 -9.72 4.18
C VAL A 78 -3.05 -10.19 3.07
N ALA A 79 -4.10 -9.42 2.76
CA ALA A 79 -5.02 -9.73 1.66
C ALA A 79 -4.29 -9.75 0.30
N LEU A 80 -3.42 -8.75 0.06
CA LEU A 80 -2.57 -8.68 -1.13
C LEU A 80 -1.62 -9.88 -1.23
N ALA A 81 -1.00 -10.28 -0.11
CA ALA A 81 -0.14 -11.46 -0.08
C ALA A 81 -0.92 -12.75 -0.41
N ALA A 82 -2.16 -12.87 0.04
CA ALA A 82 -3.02 -14.01 -0.25
C ALA A 82 -3.35 -14.12 -1.75
N GLU A 83 -3.64 -13.00 -2.43
CA GLU A 83 -3.92 -12.99 -3.87
C GLU A 83 -2.67 -13.23 -4.73
N LEU A 84 -1.48 -12.84 -4.25
CA LEU A 84 -0.23 -12.95 -5.01
C LEU A 84 0.59 -14.20 -4.70
N THR A 85 0.23 -14.97 -3.68
CA THR A 85 0.95 -16.20 -3.34
C THR A 85 0.68 -17.28 -4.39
N PRO A 86 1.71 -18.01 -4.88
CA PRO A 86 3.13 -17.97 -4.47
C PRO A 86 4.02 -17.07 -5.34
N ALA A 87 3.46 -16.31 -6.28
CA ALA A 87 4.19 -15.56 -7.28
C ALA A 87 5.01 -14.38 -6.72
N ALA A 88 4.54 -13.75 -5.63
CA ALA A 88 5.24 -12.64 -5.00
C ALA A 88 5.08 -12.63 -3.48
N LYS A 89 6.05 -11.98 -2.81
CA LYS A 89 5.94 -11.58 -1.40
C LYS A 89 5.46 -10.14 -1.32
N VAL A 90 4.81 -9.80 -0.21
CA VAL A 90 4.33 -8.44 0.07
C VAL A 90 5.01 -7.89 1.31
N SER A 91 5.42 -6.62 1.27
CA SER A 91 5.97 -5.86 2.39
C SER A 91 5.15 -4.58 2.59
N PHE A 92 4.60 -4.37 3.78
CA PHE A 92 3.96 -3.10 4.12
C PHE A 92 4.99 -2.14 4.70
N GLU A 93 5.15 -0.98 4.07
CA GLU A 93 6.20 -0.01 4.42
C GLU A 93 5.58 1.31 4.87
N TRP A 94 5.45 1.47 6.18
CA TRP A 94 5.13 2.74 6.80
C TRP A 94 5.97 2.92 8.06
N GLN A 95 6.69 4.03 8.14
CA GLN A 95 7.38 4.44 9.35
C GLN A 95 6.52 5.50 10.02
N SER A 96 5.89 5.16 11.15
CA SER A 96 5.17 6.17 11.93
C SER A 96 6.20 7.18 12.47
N ARG A 97 5.95 8.46 12.22
CA ARG A 97 6.68 9.55 12.90
C ARG A 97 6.02 9.77 14.26
N ALA A 98 5.99 8.76 15.10
CA ALA A 98 5.74 8.98 16.52
C ALA A 98 7.00 9.65 17.10
N ARG A 99 6.92 10.98 17.32
CA ARG A 99 7.86 11.70 18.19
C ARG A 99 7.33 11.69 19.61
#